data_AF-F9XA06-F1
#
_entry.id   AF-F9XA06-F1
#
_cell.length_a   1.000
_cell.length_b   1.000
_cell.length_c   1.000
_cell.angle_alpha   90.00
_cell.angle_beta   90.00
_cell.angle_gamma   90.00
#
_symmetry.space_group_name_H-M   'P 1'
#
loop_
_entity.id
_entity.type
_entity.pdbx_description
1 polymer ?
#
loop_
_entity_poly.entity_id
_entity_poly.type
_entity_poly.pdbx_seq_one_letter_code
_entity_poly.pdbx_strand_id
1 'polypeptide(L)'
;MSSGYGLTGGPSRCFPYWQEVLACYVVNTSAEDDSGKAKCQPPLQDYYECLHHRKEASKIIALQAAYRKREAATPRDNAPSAGEIRSLGLLEASDAEKQVTPAKLLATKGAKA
;
A
#
# COMPACT_ATOMS: atom_id res chain seq x y z
N MET A 1 12.52 -6.22 31.57
CA MET A 1 11.44 -6.37 30.58
C MET A 1 11.70 -5.39 29.44
N SER A 2 11.94 -5.86 28.22
CA SER A 2 12.02 -5.00 27.01
C SER A 2 10.64 -4.86 26.36
N SER A 3 9.59 -4.64 27.16
CA SER A 3 8.21 -4.54 26.73
C SER A 3 8.02 -3.27 25.89
N GLY A 4 8.23 -3.39 24.57
CA GLY A 4 8.03 -2.30 23.61
C GLY A 4 9.11 -2.16 22.55
N TYR A 5 10.28 -2.79 22.73
CA TYR A 5 11.40 -2.67 21.78
C TYR A 5 11.36 -3.75 20.69
N GLY A 6 11.61 -3.34 19.44
CA GLY A 6 11.74 -4.21 18.28
C GLY A 6 13.17 -4.72 18.06
N LEU A 7 13.37 -5.47 16.98
CA LEU A 7 14.64 -6.14 16.64
C LEU A 7 15.83 -5.19 16.49
N THR A 8 15.58 -3.94 16.09
CA THR A 8 16.60 -2.90 15.89
C THR A 8 16.82 -2.02 17.12
N GLY A 9 16.19 -2.34 18.26
CA GLY A 9 16.25 -1.52 19.48
C GLY A 9 15.37 -0.27 19.45
N GLY A 10 14.64 -0.01 18.35
CA GLY A 10 13.60 1.02 18.28
C GLY A 10 12.25 0.53 18.82
N PRO A 11 11.21 1.38 18.82
CA PRO A 11 9.85 0.96 19.16
C PRO A 11 9.35 -0.13 18.20
N SER A 12 8.66 -1.14 18.73
CA SER A 12 8.04 -2.20 17.93
C SER A 12 6.87 -1.67 17.09
N ARG A 13 6.50 -2.39 16.02
CA ARG A 13 5.48 -1.98 15.04
C ARG A 13 4.15 -1.50 15.66
N CYS A 14 3.67 -2.20 16.69
CA CYS A 14 2.40 -1.89 17.35
C CYS A 14 2.57 -1.20 18.70
N PHE A 15 3.78 -0.71 19.03
CA PHE A 15 4.04 -0.02 20.29
C PHE A 15 3.22 1.26 20.47
N PRO A 16 3.02 2.12 19.44
CA PRO A 16 2.20 3.31 19.59
C PRO A 16 0.76 3.01 20.04
N TYR A 17 0.13 1.99 19.46
CA TYR A 17 -1.22 1.56 19.88
C TYR A 17 -1.23 1.02 21.32
N TRP A 18 -0.17 0.35 21.75
CA TRP A 18 -0.04 -0.08 23.13
C TRP A 18 0.11 1.11 24.10
N GLN A 19 0.82 2.17 23.70
CA GLN A 19 0.92 3.40 24.51
C GLN A 19 -0.46 4.05 24.70
N GLU A 20 -1.32 4.06 23.68
CA GLU A 20 -2.70 4.57 23.80
C GLU A 20 -3.54 3.73 24.78
N VAL A 21 -3.40 2.40 24.77
CA VAL A 21 -4.06 1.52 25.74
C VAL A 21 -3.59 1.85 27.17
N LEU A 22 -2.28 1.97 27.37
CA LEU A 22 -1.71 2.33 28.66
C LEU A 22 -2.15 3.72 29.12
N ALA A 23 -2.15 4.71 28.23
CA ALA A 23 -2.62 6.05 28.53
C ALA A 23 -4.09 6.02 28.98
N CYS A 24 -4.94 5.26 28.29
CA CYS A 24 -6.34 5.11 28.68
C CYS A 24 -6.50 4.43 30.04
N TYR A 25 -5.73 3.37 30.32
CA TYR A 25 -5.77 2.70 31.63
C TYR A 25 -5.31 3.61 32.77
N VAL A 26 -4.22 4.37 32.58
CA VAL A 26 -3.71 5.30 33.60
C VAL A 26 -4.76 6.37 33.94
N VAL A 27 -5.55 6.82 32.97
CA VAL A 27 -6.58 7.85 33.19
C VAL A 27 -7.86 7.29 33.82
N ASN A 28 -8.18 6.00 33.57
CA ASN A 28 -9.48 5.43 33.94
C ASN A 28 -9.42 4.36 35.05
N THR A 29 -8.24 4.08 35.61
CA THR A 29 -8.09 3.07 36.68
C THR A 29 -7.27 3.64 37.83
N SER A 30 -7.49 3.11 39.04
CA SER A 30 -6.62 3.32 40.20
C SER A 30 -6.04 1.99 40.67
N ALA A 31 -5.23 2.00 41.73
CA ALA A 31 -4.70 0.76 42.30
C ALA A 31 -5.81 -0.12 42.94
N GLU A 32 -6.93 0.48 43.30
CA GLU A 32 -8.04 -0.11 44.05
C GLU A 32 -9.27 -0.39 43.17
N ASP A 33 -9.42 0.29 42.04
CA ASP A 33 -10.55 0.13 41.11
C ASP A 33 -10.07 0.04 39.65
N ASP A 34 -10.35 -1.10 39.03
CA ASP A 34 -10.03 -1.40 37.63
C ASP A 34 -11.24 -1.51 36.70
N SER A 35 -12.44 -1.21 37.21
CA SER A 35 -13.69 -1.25 36.45
C SER A 35 -13.67 -0.32 35.22
N GLY A 36 -12.92 0.78 35.29
CA GLY A 36 -12.77 1.73 34.19
C GLY A 36 -11.97 1.20 32.99
N LYS A 37 -11.31 0.04 33.07
CA LYS A 37 -10.66 -0.62 31.91
C LYS A 37 -11.63 -0.87 30.76
N ALA A 38 -12.92 -1.09 31.05
CA ALA A 38 -13.95 -1.31 30.05
C ALA A 38 -14.11 -0.12 29.08
N LYS A 39 -13.85 1.11 29.55
CA LYS A 39 -13.89 2.32 28.72
C LYS A 39 -12.78 2.35 27.66
N CYS A 40 -11.70 1.61 27.89
CA CYS A 40 -10.54 1.52 27.01
C CYS A 40 -10.65 0.39 25.98
N GLN A 41 -11.85 -0.12 25.74
CA GLN A 41 -12.08 -1.08 24.65
C GLN A 41 -11.66 -0.56 23.27
N PRO A 42 -11.97 0.68 22.86
CA PRO A 42 -11.56 1.17 21.54
C PRO A 42 -10.04 1.11 21.27
N PRO A 43 -9.15 1.72 22.11
CA PRO A 43 -7.71 1.63 21.88
C PRO A 43 -7.19 0.18 21.99
N LEU A 44 -7.81 -0.65 22.84
CA LEU A 44 -7.47 -2.06 22.95
C LEU A 44 -7.79 -2.83 21.65
N GLN A 45 -8.93 -2.55 21.03
CA GLN A 45 -9.29 -3.12 19.74
C GLN A 45 -8.31 -2.72 18.64
N ASP A 46 -7.85 -1.47 18.62
CA ASP A 46 -6.86 -0.99 17.65
C ASP A 46 -5.50 -1.66 17.84
N TYR A 47 -5.07 -1.87 19.08
CA TYR A 47 -3.86 -2.65 19.38
C TYR A 47 -3.95 -4.09 18.87
N TYR A 48 -5.08 -4.78 19.12
CA TYR A 48 -5.30 -6.13 18.59
C TYR A 48 -5.44 -6.17 17.08
N GLU A 49 -6.00 -5.12 16.48
CA GLU A 49 -6.07 -4.97 15.04
C GLU A 49 -4.66 -4.88 14.44
N CYS A 50 -3.77 -4.04 14.98
CA CYS A 50 -2.38 -3.94 14.51
C CYS A 50 -1.60 -5.27 14.66
N LEU A 51 -1.90 -6.07 15.68
CA LEU A 51 -1.21 -7.34 15.90
C LEU A 51 -1.65 -8.43 14.92
N HIS A 52 -2.93 -8.47 14.59
CA HIS A 52 -3.55 -9.61 13.91
C HIS A 52 -4.17 -9.28 12.54
N HIS A 53 -4.30 -8.01 12.21
CA HIS A 53 -4.82 -7.48 10.94
C HIS A 53 -6.13 -8.15 10.49
N ARG A 54 -7.02 -8.53 11.43
CA ARG A 54 -8.24 -9.31 11.11
C ARG A 54 -9.23 -8.49 10.28
N LYS A 55 -9.44 -7.23 10.66
CA LYS A 55 -10.36 -6.33 9.95
C LYS A 55 -9.79 -6.00 8.58
N GLU A 56 -8.50 -5.70 8.50
CA GLU A 56 -7.79 -5.50 7.23
C GLU A 56 -7.90 -6.71 6.29
N ALA A 57 -7.62 -7.92 6.77
CA ALA A 57 -7.74 -9.14 5.97
C ALA A 57 -9.16 -9.32 5.41
N SER A 58 -10.19 -9.14 6.24
CA SER A 58 -11.59 -9.24 5.79
C SER A 58 -11.94 -8.19 4.72
N LYS A 59 -11.45 -6.96 4.88
CA LYS A 59 -11.66 -5.87 3.92
C LYS A 59 -10.97 -6.17 2.59
N ILE A 60 -9.73 -6.64 2.63
CA ILE A 60 -8.97 -6.99 1.42
C ILE A 60 -9.66 -8.13 0.66
N ILE A 61 -10.12 -9.17 1.35
CA ILE A 61 -10.85 -10.28 0.73
C ILE A 61 -12.11 -9.79 0.02
N ALA A 62 -12.91 -8.94 0.68
CA ALA A 62 -14.12 -8.36 0.10
C ALA A 62 -13.82 -7.49 -1.13
N LEU A 63 -12.78 -6.64 -1.06
CA LEU A 63 -12.34 -5.80 -2.16
C LEU A 63 -11.85 -6.63 -3.36
N GLN A 64 -11.04 -7.65 -3.12
CA GLN A 64 -10.54 -8.54 -4.16
C GLN A 64 -11.68 -9.31 -4.84
N ALA A 65 -12.68 -9.78 -4.07
CA ALA A 65 -13.85 -10.44 -4.63
C ALA A 65 -14.66 -9.48 -5.53
N ALA A 66 -14.85 -8.24 -5.10
CA ALA A 66 -15.52 -7.21 -5.90
C ALA A 66 -14.73 -6.87 -7.17
N TYR A 67 -13.40 -6.77 -7.06
CA TYR A 67 -12.52 -6.50 -8.20
C TYR A 67 -12.61 -7.61 -9.26
N ARG A 68 -12.46 -8.87 -8.86
CA ARG A 68 -12.59 -10.02 -9.77
C ARG A 68 -13.96 -10.10 -10.43
N LYS A 69 -15.04 -9.78 -9.69
CA LYS A 69 -16.39 -9.71 -10.24
C LYS A 69 -16.52 -8.62 -11.31
N ARG A 70 -15.88 -7.46 -11.10
CA ARG A 70 -15.85 -6.36 -12.07
C ARG A 70 -15.06 -6.73 -13.32
N GLU A 71 -13.87 -7.33 -13.16
CA GLU A 71 -13.04 -7.79 -14.28
C GLU A 71 -13.77 -8.83 -15.15
N ALA A 72 -14.50 -9.77 -14.53
CA ALA A 72 -15.30 -10.74 -15.26
C ALA A 72 -16.50 -10.12 -16.00
N ALA A 73 -17.04 -9.01 -15.50
CA ALA A 73 -18.20 -8.34 -16.09
C ALA A 73 -17.82 -7.40 -17.25
N THR A 74 -16.67 -6.73 -17.19
CA THR A 74 -16.18 -5.86 -18.28
C THR A 74 -14.72 -6.15 -18.67
N PRO A 75 -14.47 -7.25 -19.42
CA PRO A 75 -13.12 -7.72 -19.73
C PRO A 75 -12.24 -6.75 -20.52
N ARG A 76 -12.82 -5.72 -21.16
CA ARG A 76 -12.10 -4.79 -22.05
C ARG A 76 -11.96 -3.36 -21.52
N ASP A 77 -12.58 -3.01 -20.39
CA ASP A 77 -12.51 -1.63 -19.87
C ASP A 77 -11.14 -1.28 -19.31
N ASN A 78 -10.41 -2.26 -18.77
CA ASN A 78 -9.04 -2.12 -18.27
C ASN A 78 -7.98 -2.71 -19.22
N ALA A 79 -8.36 -3.03 -20.47
CA ALA A 79 -7.39 -3.53 -21.43
C ALA A 79 -6.40 -2.39 -21.77
N PRO A 80 -5.07 -2.63 -21.68
CA PRO A 80 -4.10 -1.59 -21.97
C PRO A 80 -4.30 -1.09 -23.39
N SER A 81 -4.34 0.24 -23.55
CA SER A 81 -4.47 0.86 -24.86
C SER A 81 -3.26 0.51 -25.73
N ALA A 82 -3.43 0.54 -27.05
CA ALA A 82 -2.30 0.32 -27.96
C ALA A 82 -1.12 1.29 -27.67
N GLY A 83 -1.40 2.49 -27.16
CA GLY A 83 -0.38 3.46 -26.72
C GLY A 83 0.40 3.03 -25.48
N GLU A 84 -0.28 2.49 -24.47
CA GLU A 84 0.38 1.93 -23.27
C GLU A 84 1.18 0.66 -23.58
N ILE A 85 0.70 -0.17 -24.51
CA ILE A 85 1.47 -1.36 -24.95
C ILE A 85 2.70 -0.94 -25.77
N ARG A 86 2.60 0.13 -26.57
CA ARG A 86 3.73 0.72 -27.31
C ARG A 86 4.79 1.33 -26.40
N SER A 87 4.40 2.00 -25.31
CA SER A 87 5.37 2.59 -24.36
C SER A 87 6.20 1.55 -23.61
N LEU A 88 5.69 0.32 -23.49
CA LEU A 88 6.41 -0.84 -22.96
C LEU A 88 7.34 -1.51 -24.00
N GLY A 89 7.36 -1.04 -25.25
CA GLY A 89 8.18 -1.58 -26.34
C GLY A 89 7.69 -2.93 -26.90
N LEU A 90 6.46 -3.33 -26.59
CA LEU A 90 5.88 -4.61 -27.01
C LEU A 90 5.21 -4.54 -28.40
N LEU A 91 5.01 -3.33 -28.92
CA LEU A 91 4.50 -3.06 -30.27
C LEU A 91 5.44 -2.09 -30.99
N GLU A 92 5.58 -2.26 -32.30
CA GLU A 92 6.28 -1.30 -33.15
C GLU A 92 5.59 0.08 -33.05
N ALA A 93 6.30 1.04 -32.45
CA ALA A 93 5.88 2.44 -32.36
C ALA A 93 6.72 3.29 -33.33
N SER A 94 6.12 4.35 -33.85
CA SER A 94 6.84 5.31 -34.69
C SER A 94 7.90 6.08 -33.89
N ASP A 95 8.98 6.53 -34.53
CA ASP A 95 10.07 7.25 -33.86
C ASP A 95 9.60 8.55 -33.18
N ALA A 96 8.51 9.14 -33.68
CA ALA A 96 7.85 10.30 -33.07
C ALA A 96 7.13 9.98 -31.74
N GLU A 97 6.58 8.77 -31.60
CA GLU A 97 5.93 8.31 -30.36
C GLU A 97 6.96 7.84 -29.31
N LYS A 98 8.14 7.40 -29.74
CA LYS A 98 9.23 6.95 -28.86
C LYS A 98 10.01 8.11 -28.20
N GLN A 99 9.70 9.38 -28.54
CA GLN A 99 10.48 10.57 -28.15
C GLN A 99 12.00 10.40 -28.37
N VAL A 100 12.38 9.58 -29.35
CA VAL A 100 13.77 9.38 -29.73
C VAL A 100 14.08 10.41 -30.79
N THR A 101 14.71 11.52 -30.38
CA THR A 101 15.31 12.44 -31.34
C THR A 101 16.47 11.70 -32.01
N PRO A 102 16.47 11.52 -33.34
CA PRO A 102 17.62 10.92 -34.01
C PRO A 102 18.84 11.79 -33.69
N ALA A 103 19.89 11.17 -33.15
CA ALA A 103 21.13 11.87 -32.87
C ALA A 103 21.60 12.53 -34.18
N LYS A 104 21.66 13.87 -34.18
CA LYS A 104 22.03 14.71 -35.32
C LYS A 104 23.54 14.65 -35.58
N LEU A 105 24.10 13.45 -35.70
CA LEU A 105 25.54 13.21 -35.72
C LEU A 105 26.01 12.40 -36.93
N LEU A 106 25.17 12.19 -37.94
CA LEU A 106 25.63 11.76 -39.26
C LEU A 106 24.86 12.51 -40.35
N ALA A 107 25.24 13.77 -40.55
CA ALA A 107 25.13 14.37 -41.88
C ALA A 107 26.12 13.61 -42.79
N THR A 108 25.69 12.50 -43.38
CA THR A 108 26.45 11.86 -44.46
C THR A 108 26.39 12.77 -45.67
N LYS A 109 27.42 13.62 -45.79
CA LYS A 109 27.82 14.21 -47.06
C LYS A 109 27.95 13.10 -48.10
N GLY A 110 27.17 13.23 -49.17
CA GLY A 110 27.58 12.83 -50.52
C GLY A 110 27.28 11.39 -50.95
N ALA A 111 26.34 11.24 -51.88
CA ALA A 111 26.63 10.65 -53.18
C ALA A 111 25.57 11.14 -54.20
N LYS A 112 26.05 11.78 -55.26
CA LYS A 112 25.30 12.14 -56.47
C LYS A 112 25.12 10.90 -57.35
N ALA A 113 24.12 11.02 -58.24
CA ALA A 113 23.75 10.20 -59.41
C ALA A 113 22.91 8.95 -59.11
#